data_AF-A0A3L8T0W8-F1
#
_entry.id   AF-A0A3L8T0W8-F1
#
_cell.length_a   1.000
_cell.length_b   1.000
_cell.length_c   1.000
_cell.angle_alpha   90.00
_cell.angle_beta   90.00
_cell.angle_gamma   90.00
#
_symmetry.space_group_name_H-M   'P 1'
#
loop_
_entity.id
_entity.type
_entity.pdbx_description
1 polymer ?
#
loop_
_entity_poly.entity_id
_entity_poly.type
_entity_poly.pdbx_seq_one_letter_code
_entity_poly.pdbx_strand_id
1 'polypeptide(L)'
;MSQAPPAAGQLNDLPDHSPRVRGAVSELRRRAEAEPGQRWPQPLSDAFLVRFLRARDFHLELAWRLLKNYQKWRIECPEISGDLQPSSVLGLLQAGYHGVLRSRDPHGSKVLIYRIGQWDPSLFTAYDVFRVSLITSELIVKEIETQRNGVKAIFDLQGWRFSHAFQISPAVAKKIAAVLTDSFPLKVRGIHLINEPLFFHPVFALIKPFLTEKIKQRVYMHGNNYLQSLTEHFPVSILPQEYGGEEVSIEELAKEWTDFIMASSDYLRSISLECHFDEYQRFGRSYIAASYVKFVESAGARAVPIRLNLTDEEYDKIFHSINGILLPGGGVDLRTSEYSRVAKIFYHKALENFTNNEKLRNFYKVLTTNTDDELEFISTMEAYKYPIYGMQWHPEKNPFEWKNSPGIPHSPSAVRAAYYMADFFVNEARKSMHHFSSEEEETKELIYNYNPVYTGTFSAFQQTYFFD
;
A
#
# COMPACT_ATOMS: atom_id res chain seq x y z
N MET A 1 0.74 55.06 4.51
CA MET A 1 1.79 54.41 5.31
C MET A 1 1.97 52.99 4.81
N SER A 2 3.02 52.73 4.03
CA SER A 2 3.34 51.40 3.51
C SER A 2 3.92 50.56 4.64
N GLN A 3 3.15 49.63 5.20
CA GLN A 3 3.69 48.64 6.13
C GLN A 3 4.73 47.80 5.39
N ALA A 4 5.94 47.73 5.93
CA ALA A 4 6.98 46.84 5.43
C ALA A 4 6.45 45.40 5.37
N PRO A 5 6.78 44.61 4.34
CA PRO A 5 6.34 43.22 4.28
C PRO A 5 6.91 42.49 5.49
N PRO A 6 6.07 41.87 6.33
CA PRO A 6 6.58 41.17 7.50
C PRO A 6 7.41 39.96 7.07
N ALA A 7 8.41 39.65 7.89
CA ALA A 7 9.34 38.55 7.70
C ALA A 7 8.61 37.22 7.43
N ALA A 8 9.22 36.34 6.63
CA ALA A 8 8.63 35.08 6.18
C ALA A 8 8.04 34.21 7.32
N GLY A 9 8.62 34.28 8.52
CA GLY A 9 8.09 33.60 9.72
C GLY A 9 6.69 34.06 10.16
N GLN A 10 6.32 35.32 9.97
CA GLN A 10 5.00 35.85 10.35
C GLN A 10 3.87 35.37 9.41
N LEU A 11 4.21 34.86 8.22
CA LEU A 11 3.22 34.27 7.31
C LEU A 11 2.70 32.92 7.80
N ASN A 12 3.50 32.20 8.60
CA ASN A 12 3.14 30.87 9.08
C ASN A 12 1.94 30.89 10.03
N ASP A 13 1.74 32.00 10.73
CA ASP A 13 0.67 32.20 11.71
C ASP A 13 -0.63 32.75 11.08
N LEU A 14 -0.59 33.14 9.80
CA LEU A 14 -1.78 33.64 9.12
C LEU A 14 -2.75 32.51 8.76
N PRO A 15 -4.07 32.79 8.72
CA PRO A 15 -5.05 31.87 8.17
C PRO A 15 -4.86 31.60 6.67
N ASP A 16 -5.29 30.42 6.22
CA ASP A 16 -5.15 30.00 4.82
C ASP A 16 -5.88 30.91 3.82
N HIS A 17 -7.00 31.50 4.24
CA HIS A 17 -7.77 32.43 3.41
C HIS A 17 -7.15 33.84 3.33
N SER A 18 -6.07 34.13 4.06
CA SER A 18 -5.43 35.45 4.00
C SER A 18 -4.90 35.72 2.58
N PRO A 19 -5.03 36.96 2.05
CA PRO A 19 -4.57 37.28 0.70
C PRO A 19 -3.09 36.95 0.46
N ARG A 20 -2.26 37.04 1.50
CA ARG A 20 -0.82 36.78 1.41
C ARG A 20 -0.51 35.29 1.34
N VAL A 21 -1.21 34.45 2.11
CA VAL A 21 -1.07 32.98 2.00
C VAL A 21 -1.57 32.51 0.64
N ARG A 22 -2.74 32.98 0.19
CA ARG A 22 -3.27 32.67 -1.16
C ARG A 22 -2.35 33.11 -2.28
N GLY A 23 -1.70 34.27 -2.14
CA GLY A 23 -0.69 34.74 -3.09
C GLY A 23 0.51 33.79 -3.19
N ALA A 24 1.06 33.35 -2.05
CA ALA A 24 2.17 32.40 -2.03
C ALA A 24 1.78 31.01 -2.59
N VAL A 25 0.58 30.53 -2.26
CA VAL A 25 0.02 29.28 -2.79
C VAL A 25 -0.14 29.36 -4.32
N SER A 26 -0.68 30.47 -4.82
CA SER A 26 -0.88 30.69 -6.26
C SER A 26 0.45 30.72 -7.01
N GLU A 27 1.47 31.34 -6.44
CA GLU A 27 2.81 31.35 -7.04
C GLU A 27 3.47 29.96 -7.00
N LEU A 28 3.33 29.19 -5.91
CA LEU A 28 3.84 27.82 -5.86
C LEU A 28 3.11 26.92 -6.88
N ARG A 29 1.79 27.08 -7.03
CA ARG A 29 1.00 26.39 -8.05
C ARG A 29 1.49 26.72 -9.45
N ARG A 30 1.65 28.00 -9.77
CA ARG A 30 2.12 28.46 -11.08
C ARG A 30 3.46 27.83 -11.44
N ARG A 31 4.38 27.69 -10.47
CA ARG A 31 5.67 27.00 -10.68
C ARG A 31 5.51 25.51 -10.91
N ALA A 32 4.63 24.86 -10.15
CA ALA A 32 4.35 23.43 -10.30
C ALA A 32 3.71 23.10 -11.67
N GLU A 33 2.79 23.92 -12.14
CA GLU A 33 2.12 23.77 -13.45
C GLU A 33 3.03 24.10 -14.63
N ALA A 34 4.00 25.00 -14.44
CA ALA A 34 4.97 25.37 -15.47
C ALA A 34 6.15 24.39 -15.59
N GLU A 35 6.30 23.41 -14.68
CA GLU A 35 7.42 22.45 -14.71
C GLU A 35 7.26 21.46 -15.87
N PRO A 36 8.14 21.48 -16.89
CA PRO A 36 7.98 20.65 -18.08
C PRO A 36 8.08 19.15 -17.77
N GLY A 37 7.15 18.36 -18.32
CA GLY A 37 7.18 16.90 -18.21
C GLY A 37 6.76 16.33 -16.85
N GLN A 38 6.40 17.17 -15.88
CA GLN A 38 5.94 16.73 -14.57
C GLN A 38 4.43 16.50 -14.57
N ARG A 39 4.00 15.26 -14.30
CA ARG A 39 2.61 14.95 -13.93
C ARG A 39 2.49 14.94 -12.42
N TRP A 40 1.42 15.55 -11.91
CA TRP A 40 1.10 15.62 -10.49
C TRP A 40 -0.01 14.61 -10.18
N PRO A 41 0.26 13.54 -9.42
CA PRO A 41 -0.72 12.49 -9.15
C PRO A 41 -1.86 12.96 -8.25
N GLN A 42 -1.66 14.04 -7.48
CA GLN A 42 -2.68 14.66 -6.65
C GLN A 42 -3.01 16.07 -7.17
N PRO A 43 -4.27 16.51 -7.05
CA PRO A 43 -4.65 17.88 -7.36
C PRO A 43 -3.81 18.89 -6.57
N LEU A 44 -3.28 19.92 -7.26
CA LEU A 44 -2.53 21.02 -6.68
C LEU A 44 -3.43 22.04 -5.94
N SER A 45 -4.29 21.52 -5.06
CA SER A 45 -5.22 22.31 -4.25
C SER A 45 -4.48 23.23 -3.28
N ASP A 46 -5.15 24.32 -2.86
CA ASP A 46 -4.61 25.25 -1.86
C ASP A 46 -4.19 24.50 -0.58
N ALA A 47 -5.05 23.58 -0.11
CA ALA A 47 -4.83 22.79 1.11
C ALA A 47 -3.64 21.80 0.99
N PHE A 48 -3.28 21.38 -0.22
CA PHE A 48 -2.10 20.55 -0.47
C PHE A 48 -0.83 21.41 -0.50
N LEU A 49 -0.83 22.47 -1.31
CA LEU A 49 0.35 23.31 -1.54
C LEU A 49 0.80 24.09 -0.30
N VAL A 50 -0.15 24.52 0.54
CA VAL A 50 0.17 25.28 1.75
C VAL A 50 1.02 24.47 2.75
N ARG A 51 0.93 23.14 2.72
CA ARG A 51 1.73 22.23 3.56
C ARG A 51 3.23 22.45 3.32
N PHE A 52 3.63 22.56 2.06
CA PHE A 52 5.02 22.77 1.64
C PHE A 52 5.52 24.16 2.00
N LEU A 53 4.67 25.18 1.83
CA LEU A 53 4.98 26.55 2.23
C LEU A 53 5.21 26.65 3.74
N ARG A 54 4.28 26.13 4.56
CA ARG A 54 4.42 26.13 6.03
C ARG A 54 5.64 25.34 6.50
N ALA A 55 5.91 24.19 5.89
CA ALA A 55 7.09 23.37 6.22
C ALA A 55 8.42 24.08 5.97
N ARG A 56 8.43 25.16 5.17
CA ARG A 56 9.61 25.98 4.86
C ARG A 56 9.42 27.45 5.23
N ASP A 57 8.54 27.73 6.18
CA ASP A 57 8.29 29.07 6.73
C ASP A 57 8.05 30.11 5.61
N PHE A 58 7.29 29.71 4.58
CA PHE A 58 6.95 30.49 3.38
C PHE A 58 8.14 30.92 2.50
N HIS A 59 9.32 30.32 2.67
CA HIS A 59 10.40 30.44 1.69
C HIS A 59 10.05 29.66 0.42
N LEU A 60 9.56 30.38 -0.59
CA LEU A 60 9.04 29.82 -1.83
C LEU A 60 10.00 28.86 -2.55
N GLU A 61 11.29 29.21 -2.69
CA GLU A 61 12.27 28.33 -3.35
C GLU A 61 12.48 27.02 -2.58
N LEU A 62 12.51 27.08 -1.25
CA LEU A 62 12.68 25.90 -0.42
C LEU A 62 11.41 25.03 -0.43
N ALA A 63 10.23 25.66 -0.41
CA ALA A 63 8.94 24.97 -0.52
C ALA A 63 8.80 24.27 -1.88
N TRP A 64 9.22 24.95 -2.95
CA TRP A 64 9.26 24.37 -4.30
C TRP A 64 10.19 23.17 -4.39
N ARG A 65 11.41 23.27 -3.84
CA ARG A 65 12.33 22.13 -3.77
C ARG A 65 11.74 20.96 -2.98
N LEU A 66 11.10 21.23 -1.83
CA LEU A 66 10.46 20.21 -1.02
C LEU A 66 9.32 19.50 -1.77
N LEU A 67 8.50 20.24 -2.52
CA LEU A 67 7.42 19.68 -3.33
C LEU A 67 7.96 18.71 -4.39
N LYS A 68 9.03 19.09 -5.10
CA LYS A 68 9.69 18.21 -6.06
C LYS A 68 10.30 16.98 -5.40
N ASN A 69 10.97 17.14 -4.27
CA ASN A 69 11.58 16.03 -3.55
C ASN A 69 10.53 15.05 -3.01
N TYR A 70 9.40 15.55 -2.50
CA TYR A 70 8.28 14.72 -2.06
C TYR A 70 7.75 13.86 -3.21
N GLN A 71 7.46 14.47 -4.36
CA GLN A 71 6.97 13.74 -5.52
C GLN A 71 7.98 12.72 -6.03
N LYS A 72 9.25 13.12 -6.14
CA LYS A 72 10.35 12.24 -6.53
C LYS A 72 10.50 11.05 -5.59
N TRP A 73 10.51 11.30 -4.27
CA TRP A 73 10.67 10.26 -3.26
C TRP A 73 9.53 9.25 -3.32
N ARG A 74 8.29 9.72 -3.55
CA ARG A 74 7.14 8.85 -3.74
C ARG A 74 7.32 7.93 -4.96
N ILE A 75 7.71 8.48 -6.11
CA ILE A 75 7.96 7.69 -7.33
C ILE A 75 9.13 6.71 -7.15
N GLU A 76 10.21 7.10 -6.47
CA GLU A 76 11.42 6.27 -6.26
C GLU A 76 11.27 5.25 -5.12
N CYS A 77 10.19 5.34 -4.33
CA CYS A 77 9.90 4.44 -3.21
C CYS A 77 8.46 3.91 -3.29
N PRO A 78 8.05 3.25 -4.40
CA PRO A 78 6.69 2.73 -4.54
C PRO A 78 6.41 1.60 -3.54
N GLU A 79 7.45 0.90 -3.06
CA GLU A 79 7.33 -0.11 -2.02
C GLU A 79 6.92 0.47 -0.67
N ILE A 80 7.06 1.78 -0.43
CA ILE A 80 6.55 2.46 0.77
C ILE A 80 5.31 3.30 0.45
N SER A 81 5.32 4.02 -0.67
CA SER A 81 4.36 5.10 -0.94
C SER A 81 3.33 4.80 -2.03
N GLY A 82 3.43 3.63 -2.66
CA GLY A 82 2.52 3.14 -3.70
C GLY A 82 1.12 2.98 -3.13
N ASP A 83 0.93 1.92 -2.36
CA ASP A 83 -0.31 1.67 -1.63
C ASP A 83 -0.23 2.27 -0.22
N LEU A 84 -1.16 3.18 0.11
CA LEU A 84 -1.34 3.73 1.46
C LEU A 84 -2.60 3.18 2.14
N GLN A 85 -3.27 2.18 1.57
CA GLN A 85 -4.43 1.58 2.19
C GLN A 85 -4.06 0.88 3.50
N PRO A 86 -4.84 1.07 4.58
CA PRO A 86 -4.55 0.49 5.89
C PRO A 86 -4.47 -1.03 5.90
N SER A 87 -5.20 -1.71 5.01
CA SER A 87 -5.23 -3.17 4.91
C SER A 87 -3.84 -3.78 4.72
N SER A 88 -2.92 -3.07 4.06
CA SER A 88 -1.54 -3.52 3.84
C SER A 88 -0.69 -3.59 5.12
N VAL A 89 -1.11 -2.91 6.20
CA VAL A 89 -0.36 -2.80 7.46
C VAL A 89 -1.25 -3.06 8.68
N LEU A 90 -2.46 -3.60 8.48
CA LEU A 90 -3.46 -3.72 9.53
C LEU A 90 -2.99 -4.61 10.69
N GLY A 91 -2.34 -5.75 10.40
CA GLY A 91 -1.81 -6.62 11.45
C GLY A 91 -0.76 -5.92 12.32
N LEU A 92 0.08 -5.07 11.73
CA LEU A 92 1.07 -4.29 12.48
C LEU A 92 0.41 -3.21 13.36
N LEU A 93 -0.66 -2.57 12.87
CA LEU A 93 -1.46 -1.62 13.65
C LEU A 93 -2.16 -2.33 14.83
N GLN A 94 -2.77 -3.50 14.58
CA GLN A 94 -3.46 -4.31 15.58
C GLN A 94 -2.52 -4.89 16.64
N ALA A 95 -1.25 -5.15 16.31
CA ALA A 95 -0.21 -5.49 17.28
C ALA A 95 0.15 -4.30 18.21
N GLY A 96 -0.41 -3.11 17.98
CA GLY A 96 -0.14 -1.92 18.76
C GLY A 96 1.26 -1.36 18.53
N TYR A 97 1.81 -1.53 17.32
CA TYR A 97 3.11 -0.98 16.92
C TYR A 97 3.15 0.54 17.03
N HIS A 98 2.06 1.22 16.74
CA HIS A 98 2.02 2.67 16.58
C HIS A 98 0.79 3.30 17.24
N GLY A 99 1.00 4.44 17.89
CA GLY A 99 -0.04 5.30 18.43
C GLY A 99 0.31 6.78 18.32
N VAL A 100 -0.68 7.65 18.56
CA VAL A 100 -0.53 9.10 18.53
C VAL A 100 -1.14 9.67 19.80
N LEU A 101 -0.42 10.55 20.50
CA LEU A 101 -0.94 11.18 21.72
C LEU A 101 -2.15 12.05 21.40
N ARG A 102 -3.15 12.02 22.28
CA ARG A 102 -4.34 12.89 22.23
C ARG A 102 -3.94 14.36 22.29
N SER A 103 -3.01 14.68 23.19
CA SER A 103 -2.50 16.03 23.43
C SER A 103 -1.21 16.32 22.65
N ARG A 104 -1.02 17.59 22.31
CA ARG A 104 0.25 18.11 21.76
C ARG A 104 1.25 18.34 22.87
N ASP A 105 2.54 18.44 22.51
CA ASP A 105 3.57 18.89 23.45
C ASP A 105 3.42 20.39 23.78
N PRO A 106 4.17 20.93 24.77
CA PRO A 106 4.11 22.35 25.15
C PRO A 106 4.44 23.34 24.01
N HIS A 107 5.03 22.87 22.92
CA HIS A 107 5.35 23.65 21.74
C HIS A 107 4.35 23.43 20.59
N GLY A 108 3.24 22.71 20.83
CA GLY A 108 2.18 22.46 19.85
C GLY A 108 2.50 21.32 18.86
N SER A 109 3.60 20.61 19.04
CA SER A 109 3.98 19.49 18.17
C SER A 109 3.05 18.30 18.39
N LYS A 110 2.65 17.64 17.30
CA LYS A 110 1.98 16.32 17.40
C LYS A 110 3.01 15.29 17.86
N VAL A 111 2.64 14.37 18.75
CA VAL A 111 3.57 13.38 19.31
C VAL A 111 3.16 11.97 18.87
N LEU A 112 4.10 11.28 18.22
CA LEU A 112 3.93 9.95 17.67
C LEU A 112 4.70 8.94 18.54
N ILE A 113 4.13 7.76 18.76
CA ILE A 113 4.78 6.66 19.50
C ILE A 113 4.93 5.46 18.58
N TYR A 114 6.11 4.85 18.59
CA TYR A 114 6.44 3.61 17.88
C TYR A 114 7.07 2.61 18.85
N ARG A 115 6.50 1.41 18.97
CA ARG A 115 6.98 0.33 19.85
C ARG A 115 7.61 -0.78 19.04
N ILE A 116 8.94 -0.83 18.99
CA ILE A 116 9.64 -1.82 18.15
C ILE A 116 9.40 -3.25 18.64
N GLY A 117 9.17 -3.47 19.93
CA GLY A 117 8.83 -4.80 20.46
C GLY A 117 7.56 -5.42 19.87
N GLN A 118 6.70 -4.62 19.24
CA GLN A 118 5.46 -5.08 18.57
C GLN A 118 5.62 -5.29 17.06
N TRP A 119 6.81 -5.02 16.50
CA TRP A 119 7.11 -5.33 15.12
C TRP A 119 7.68 -6.74 15.03
N ASP A 120 6.96 -7.66 14.38
CA ASP A 120 7.53 -8.94 13.98
C ASP A 120 8.20 -8.83 12.59
N PRO A 121 9.54 -8.95 12.49
CA PRO A 121 10.27 -8.80 11.23
C PRO A 121 10.18 -10.03 10.30
N SER A 122 9.54 -11.11 10.74
CA SER A 122 9.20 -12.26 9.89
C SER A 122 7.91 -12.06 9.11
N LEU A 123 7.01 -11.23 9.64
CA LEU A 123 5.70 -10.92 9.04
C LEU A 123 5.73 -9.58 8.28
N PHE A 124 6.36 -8.56 8.85
CA PHE A 124 6.40 -7.21 8.29
C PHE A 124 7.83 -6.78 7.98
N THR A 125 8.05 -6.28 6.77
CA THR A 125 9.34 -5.73 6.35
C THR A 125 9.56 -4.32 6.91
N ALA A 126 10.78 -3.81 6.84
CA ALA A 126 11.03 -2.39 7.16
C ALA A 126 10.22 -1.43 6.27
N TYR A 127 9.87 -1.82 5.05
CA TYR A 127 9.04 -0.99 4.17
C TYR A 127 7.61 -0.86 4.70
N ASP A 128 7.04 -1.94 5.25
CA ASP A 128 5.70 -1.94 5.84
C ASP A 128 5.66 -1.06 7.10
N VAL A 129 6.71 -1.16 7.92
CA VAL A 129 6.91 -0.28 9.07
C VAL A 129 7.02 1.20 8.67
N PHE A 130 7.77 1.51 7.61
CA PHE A 130 7.84 2.88 7.10
C PHE A 130 6.53 3.37 6.52
N ARG A 131 5.74 2.47 5.92
CA ARG A 131 4.42 2.82 5.38
C ARG A 131 3.47 3.25 6.49
N VAL A 132 3.49 2.63 7.67
CA VAL A 132 2.73 3.11 8.84
C VAL A 132 3.08 4.57 9.17
N SER A 133 4.37 4.90 9.18
CA SER A 133 4.82 6.28 9.43
C SER A 133 4.37 7.25 8.34
N LEU A 134 4.38 6.83 7.08
CA LEU A 134 3.92 7.63 5.95
C LEU A 134 2.40 7.87 5.99
N ILE A 135 1.60 6.82 6.24
CA ILE A 135 0.15 6.91 6.42
C ILE A 135 -0.19 7.91 7.51
N THR A 136 0.40 7.77 8.70
CA THR A 136 0.20 8.71 9.81
C THR A 136 0.59 10.13 9.42
N SER A 137 1.74 10.29 8.74
CA SER A 137 2.24 11.60 8.32
C SER A 137 1.29 12.29 7.34
N GLU A 138 0.70 11.56 6.39
CA GLU A 138 -0.28 12.07 5.42
C GLU A 138 -1.62 12.48 6.06
N LEU A 139 -1.97 11.88 7.20
CA LEU A 139 -3.16 12.24 7.97
C LEU A 139 -2.92 13.48 8.83
N ILE A 140 -1.85 13.48 9.63
CA ILE A 140 -1.58 14.57 10.57
C ILE A 140 -1.14 15.87 9.88
N VAL A 141 -0.55 15.79 8.67
CA VAL A 141 -0.16 16.98 7.90
C VAL A 141 -1.38 17.79 7.44
N LYS A 142 -2.60 17.25 7.52
CA LYS A 142 -3.83 18.01 7.26
C LYS A 142 -4.14 19.02 8.36
N GLU A 143 -3.63 18.83 9.57
CA GLU A 143 -3.85 19.73 10.71
C GLU A 143 -2.95 20.98 10.59
N ILE A 144 -3.55 22.17 10.58
CA ILE A 144 -2.81 23.45 10.50
C ILE A 144 -1.77 23.56 11.62
N GLU A 145 -2.15 23.20 12.84
CA GLU A 145 -1.26 23.25 14.00
C GLU A 145 -0.06 22.30 13.86
N THR A 146 -0.23 21.14 13.22
CA THR A 146 0.89 20.23 12.92
C THR A 146 1.78 20.77 11.80
N GLN A 147 1.22 21.42 10.78
CA GLN A 147 2.01 22.09 9.74
C GLN A 147 2.88 23.23 10.33
N ARG A 148 2.36 23.97 11.31
CA ARG A 148 3.06 25.08 11.97
C ARG A 148 4.14 24.60 12.94
N ASN A 149 3.74 23.75 13.87
CA ASN A 149 4.54 23.39 15.04
C ASN A 149 5.40 22.16 14.77
N GLY A 150 4.96 21.26 13.89
CA GLY A 150 5.68 20.05 13.52
C GLY A 150 5.32 18.84 14.37
N VAL A 151 6.23 17.88 14.39
CA VAL A 151 6.04 16.59 15.05
C VAL A 151 7.25 16.21 15.91
N LYS A 152 7.00 15.48 16.98
CA LYS A 152 8.01 14.72 17.72
C LYS A 152 7.65 13.24 17.67
N ALA A 153 8.64 12.37 17.56
CA ALA A 153 8.44 10.92 17.57
C ALA A 153 9.19 10.30 18.76
N ILE A 154 8.54 9.41 19.48
CA ILE A 154 9.11 8.55 20.51
C ILE A 154 9.21 7.14 19.92
N PHE A 155 10.43 6.62 19.82
CA PHE A 155 10.69 5.22 19.47
C PHE A 155 11.11 4.48 20.72
N ASP A 156 10.24 3.59 21.17
CA ASP A 156 10.56 2.63 22.21
C ASP A 156 11.23 1.43 21.58
N LEU A 157 12.53 1.31 21.84
CA LEU A 157 13.39 0.27 21.31
C LEU A 157 13.45 -0.96 22.23
N GLN A 158 12.60 -1.01 23.28
CA GLN A 158 12.40 -2.24 24.04
C GLN A 158 11.95 -3.37 23.11
N GLY A 159 12.61 -4.53 23.21
CA GLY A 159 12.36 -5.67 22.32
C GLY A 159 13.09 -5.60 20.97
N TRP A 160 14.00 -4.64 20.76
CA TRP A 160 14.85 -4.60 19.57
C TRP A 160 15.74 -5.86 19.45
N ARG A 161 15.79 -6.49 18.27
CA ARG A 161 16.50 -7.75 17.97
C ARG A 161 17.37 -7.58 16.72
N PHE A 162 18.33 -8.49 16.51
CA PHE A 162 19.14 -8.52 15.29
C PHE A 162 18.30 -8.69 14.02
N SER A 163 17.19 -9.43 14.09
CA SER A 163 16.24 -9.58 12.97
C SER A 163 15.67 -8.23 12.52
N HIS A 164 15.41 -7.27 13.42
CA HIS A 164 15.05 -5.90 13.04
C HIS A 164 16.22 -5.19 12.36
N ALA A 165 17.44 -5.32 12.91
CA ALA A 165 18.63 -4.69 12.36
C ALA A 165 18.92 -5.13 10.91
N PHE A 166 18.73 -6.43 10.60
CA PHE A 166 18.93 -6.97 9.24
C PHE A 166 17.95 -6.40 8.20
N GLN A 167 16.80 -5.88 8.63
CA GLN A 167 15.86 -5.20 7.73
C GLN A 167 16.33 -3.80 7.34
N ILE A 168 17.26 -3.19 8.10
CA ILE A 168 17.74 -1.82 7.86
C ILE A 168 19.01 -1.83 6.99
N SER A 169 18.80 -1.96 5.68
CA SER A 169 19.88 -1.83 4.68
C SER A 169 20.29 -0.37 4.45
N PRO A 170 21.45 -0.09 3.81
CA PRO A 170 21.83 1.27 3.43
C PRO A 170 20.79 1.98 2.55
N ALA A 171 20.09 1.22 1.69
CA ALA A 171 19.01 1.74 0.86
C ALA A 171 17.81 2.19 1.70
N VAL A 172 17.41 1.37 2.68
CA VAL A 172 16.36 1.74 3.65
C VAL A 172 16.79 2.95 4.45
N ALA A 173 18.01 2.96 5.02
CA ALA A 173 18.56 4.09 5.78
C ALA A 173 18.52 5.42 5.00
N LYS A 174 18.85 5.40 3.70
CA LYS A 174 18.75 6.58 2.82
C LYS A 174 17.30 7.04 2.64
N LYS A 175 16.34 6.12 2.49
CA LYS A 175 14.90 6.45 2.38
C LYS A 175 14.37 7.09 3.67
N ILE A 176 14.76 6.57 4.83
CA ILE A 176 14.45 7.17 6.15
C ILE A 176 14.94 8.61 6.21
N ALA A 177 16.23 8.80 5.94
CA ALA A 177 16.86 10.12 6.05
C ALA A 177 16.24 11.14 5.09
N ALA A 178 15.83 10.72 3.89
CA ALA A 178 15.17 11.59 2.92
C ALA A 178 13.87 12.20 3.47
N VAL A 179 13.00 11.38 4.10
CA VAL A 179 11.74 11.84 4.73
C VAL A 179 12.01 12.76 5.91
N LEU A 180 12.98 12.43 6.76
CA LEU A 180 13.32 13.22 7.94
C LEU A 180 13.92 14.61 7.61
N THR A 181 14.43 14.81 6.39
CA THR A 181 15.22 16.01 6.04
C THR A 181 14.52 16.93 5.03
N ASP A 182 14.23 16.44 3.81
CA ASP A 182 13.78 17.32 2.72
C ASP A 182 12.83 16.64 1.72
N SER A 183 12.10 15.59 2.12
CA SER A 183 11.16 14.85 1.23
C SER A 183 9.73 14.69 1.76
N PHE A 184 9.39 15.26 2.92
CA PHE A 184 8.00 15.29 3.41
C PHE A 184 7.67 16.65 4.06
N PRO A 185 6.45 17.21 3.85
CA PRO A 185 6.09 18.54 4.34
C PRO A 185 5.73 18.57 5.84
N LEU A 186 6.55 17.95 6.69
CA LEU A 186 6.46 18.03 8.16
C LEU A 186 7.78 18.53 8.76
N LYS A 187 7.68 19.31 9.84
CA LYS A 187 8.84 19.76 10.61
C LYS A 187 9.14 18.72 11.70
N VAL A 188 10.21 17.95 11.54
CA VAL A 188 10.68 17.03 12.59
C VAL A 188 11.33 17.85 13.71
N ARG A 189 10.68 17.97 14.87
CA ARG A 189 11.13 18.77 16.01
C ARG A 189 11.95 17.98 17.03
N GLY A 190 11.76 16.66 17.10
CA GLY A 190 12.48 15.78 18.01
C GLY A 190 12.24 14.31 17.66
N ILE A 191 13.27 13.49 17.83
CA ILE A 191 13.24 12.04 17.73
C ILE A 191 13.82 11.53 19.05
N HIS A 192 13.00 10.89 19.85
CA HIS A 192 13.35 10.41 21.19
C HIS A 192 13.42 8.90 21.16
N LEU A 193 14.62 8.35 21.39
CA LEU A 193 14.87 6.92 21.48
C LEU A 193 14.95 6.56 22.94
N ILE A 194 14.09 5.65 23.39
CA ILE A 194 14.08 5.11 24.76
C ILE A 194 14.33 3.61 24.70
N ASN A 195 14.88 3.05 25.77
CA ASN A 195 15.20 1.62 25.87
C ASN A 195 16.10 1.11 24.73
N GLU A 196 16.96 1.98 24.17
CA GLU A 196 17.86 1.58 23.09
C GLU A 196 18.94 0.62 23.59
N PRO A 197 19.05 -0.60 23.05
CA PRO A 197 20.13 -1.50 23.43
C PRO A 197 21.44 -1.05 22.79
N LEU A 198 22.59 -1.40 23.40
CA LEU A 198 23.92 -1.04 22.87
C LEU A 198 24.13 -1.46 21.40
N PHE A 199 23.54 -2.59 20.98
CA PHE A 199 23.63 -3.08 19.61
C PHE A 199 22.69 -2.38 18.60
N PHE A 200 21.96 -1.34 19.01
CA PHE A 200 21.27 -0.43 18.10
C PHE A 200 22.22 0.62 17.49
N HIS A 201 23.31 0.99 18.18
CA HIS A 201 24.23 2.03 17.71
C HIS A 201 24.79 1.80 16.28
N PRO A 202 25.13 0.58 15.83
CA PRO A 202 25.53 0.34 14.45
C PRO A 202 24.46 0.70 13.42
N VAL A 203 23.19 0.48 13.74
CA VAL A 203 22.06 0.85 12.86
C VAL A 203 21.90 2.36 12.79
N PHE A 204 22.02 3.06 13.92
CA PHE A 204 22.03 4.52 13.90
C PHE A 204 23.24 5.08 13.13
N ALA A 205 24.42 4.46 13.26
CA ALA A 205 25.61 4.85 12.51
C ALA A 205 25.46 4.68 10.99
N LEU A 206 24.57 3.78 10.54
CA LEU A 206 24.22 3.64 9.12
C LEU A 206 23.31 4.78 8.62
N ILE A 207 22.40 5.29 9.46
CA ILE A 207 21.46 6.37 9.10
C ILE A 207 22.12 7.74 9.23
N LYS A 208 22.92 7.95 10.28
CA LYS A 208 23.52 9.24 10.68
C LYS A 208 24.22 10.01 9.53
N PRO A 209 24.98 9.37 8.61
CA PRO A 209 25.65 10.08 7.51
C PRO A 209 24.69 10.81 6.56
N PHE A 210 23.45 10.34 6.44
CA PHE A 210 22.44 10.91 5.55
C PHE A 210 21.60 12.01 6.22
N LEU A 211 21.74 12.20 7.54
CA LEU A 211 21.00 13.23 8.28
C LEU A 211 21.70 14.58 8.18
N THR A 212 20.92 15.66 8.12
CA THR A 212 21.45 17.02 8.26
C THR A 212 21.85 17.29 9.72
N GLU A 213 22.77 18.23 9.96
CA GLU A 213 23.16 18.62 11.33
C GLU A 213 21.97 19.05 12.19
N LYS A 214 21.01 19.76 11.59
CA LYS A 214 19.76 20.16 12.24
C LYS A 214 18.95 18.98 12.76
N ILE A 215 18.89 17.86 12.01
CA ILE A 215 18.18 16.66 12.45
C ILE A 215 19.01 15.86 13.45
N LYS A 216 20.33 15.75 13.26
CA LYS A 216 21.23 15.08 14.23
C LYS A 216 21.10 15.68 15.64
N GLN A 217 21.02 17.02 15.74
CA GLN A 217 20.81 17.73 17.00
C GLN A 217 19.42 17.54 17.63
N ARG A 218 18.48 16.94 16.90
CA ARG A 218 17.11 16.65 17.34
C ARG A 218 16.88 15.18 17.66
N VAL A 219 17.94 14.36 17.61
CA VAL A 219 17.90 12.96 18.04
C VAL A 219 18.39 12.88 19.48
N TYR A 220 17.53 12.37 20.36
CA TYR A 220 17.80 12.18 21.78
C TYR A 220 17.81 10.68 22.08
N MET A 221 18.88 10.19 22.69
CA MET A 221 19.04 8.80 23.15
C MET A 221 18.98 8.82 24.67
N HIS A 222 17.92 8.27 25.25
CA HIS A 222 17.60 8.40 26.67
C HIS A 222 18.05 7.18 27.50
N GLY A 223 18.34 6.05 26.87
CA GLY A 223 18.68 4.80 27.53
C GLY A 223 17.50 4.16 28.26
N ASN A 224 17.82 3.26 29.20
CA ASN A 224 16.82 2.51 29.97
C ASN A 224 16.21 3.33 31.12
N ASN A 225 16.93 4.33 31.65
CA ASN A 225 16.46 5.22 32.72
C ASN A 225 15.84 6.50 32.14
N TYR A 226 15.00 6.35 31.12
CA TYR A 226 14.57 7.45 30.27
C TYR A 226 13.61 8.43 30.95
N LEU A 227 12.82 8.00 31.95
CA LEU A 227 11.69 8.76 32.51
C LEU A 227 12.02 10.22 32.86
N GLN A 228 13.13 10.46 33.57
CA GLN A 228 13.52 11.82 33.95
C GLN A 228 13.83 12.67 32.71
N SER A 229 14.68 12.16 31.82
CA SER A 229 15.07 12.92 30.62
C SER A 229 13.94 13.02 29.57
N LEU A 230 13.00 12.08 29.53
CA LEU A 230 11.83 12.14 28.65
C LEU A 230 10.83 13.20 29.13
N THR A 231 10.64 13.32 30.44
CA THR A 231 9.70 14.30 31.04
C THR A 231 10.20 15.75 30.96
N GLU A 232 11.49 15.98 30.73
CA GLU A 232 12.03 17.29 30.34
C GLU A 232 11.50 17.77 28.97
N HIS A 233 11.06 16.85 28.10
CA HIS A 233 10.54 17.17 26.77
C HIS A 233 9.03 17.06 26.65
N PHE A 234 8.40 16.21 27.46
CA PHE A 234 6.97 15.91 27.41
C PHE A 234 6.39 15.93 28.83
N PRO A 235 5.39 16.78 29.13
CA PRO A 235 4.72 16.76 30.41
C PRO A 235 4.16 15.36 30.72
N VAL A 236 4.28 14.94 31.98
CA VAL A 236 3.74 13.65 32.45
C VAL A 236 2.25 13.49 32.09
N SER A 237 1.49 14.59 32.16
CA SER A 237 0.05 14.62 31.86
C SER A 237 -0.34 14.27 30.42
N ILE A 238 0.61 14.26 29.47
CA ILE A 238 0.32 13.87 28.07
C ILE A 238 0.85 12.48 27.74
N LEU A 239 1.78 11.96 28.53
CA LEU A 239 2.39 10.66 28.30
C LEU A 239 1.43 9.52 28.70
N PRO A 240 1.57 8.33 28.10
CA PRO A 240 0.82 7.16 28.52
C PRO A 240 1.42 6.57 29.81
N GLN A 241 0.66 5.68 30.45
CA GLN A 241 1.00 5.04 31.73
C GLN A 241 2.38 4.37 31.71
N GLU A 242 2.71 3.69 30.61
CA GLU A 242 3.97 2.97 30.45
C GLU A 242 5.19 3.90 30.38
N TYR A 243 4.99 5.19 30.07
CA TYR A 243 6.05 6.22 30.02
C TYR A 243 5.92 7.25 31.16
N GLY A 244 5.22 6.88 32.23
CA GLY A 244 5.13 7.66 33.48
C GLY A 244 3.90 8.55 33.61
N GLY A 245 3.00 8.56 32.61
CA GLY A 245 1.72 9.24 32.70
C GLY A 245 0.68 8.49 33.55
N GLU A 246 -0.54 9.02 33.61
CA GLU A 246 -1.57 8.50 34.53
C GLU A 246 -2.89 8.13 33.83
N GLU A 247 -3.25 8.82 32.74
CA GLU A 247 -4.62 8.76 32.21
C GLU A 247 -4.90 7.60 31.23
N VAL A 248 -3.99 7.32 30.29
CA VAL A 248 -4.25 6.44 29.14
C VAL A 248 -3.10 5.46 28.92
N SER A 249 -3.40 4.23 28.51
CA SER A 249 -2.38 3.23 28.13
C SER A 249 -1.92 3.41 26.68
N ILE A 250 -0.74 2.89 26.33
CA ILE A 250 -0.30 2.90 24.92
C ILE A 250 -1.23 2.04 24.05
N GLU A 251 -1.75 0.94 24.60
CA GLU A 251 -2.66 0.05 23.87
C GLU A 251 -3.94 0.78 23.45
N GLU A 252 -4.53 1.58 24.35
CA GLU A 252 -5.70 2.39 24.03
C GLU A 252 -5.38 3.44 22.96
N LEU A 253 -4.26 4.15 23.07
CA LEU A 253 -3.83 5.12 22.06
C LEU A 253 -3.57 4.47 20.69
N ALA A 254 -2.97 3.28 20.67
CA ALA A 254 -2.72 2.54 19.44
C ALA A 254 -4.04 2.08 18.80
N LYS A 255 -5.00 1.64 19.61
CA LYS A 255 -6.34 1.27 19.14
C LYS A 255 -7.09 2.48 18.56
N GLU A 256 -7.13 3.61 19.28
CA GLU A 256 -7.77 4.83 18.81
C GLU A 256 -7.20 5.29 17.47
N TRP A 257 -5.87 5.25 17.35
CA TRP A 257 -5.20 5.66 16.12
C TRP A 257 -5.43 4.67 14.97
N THR A 258 -5.48 3.37 15.27
CA THR A 258 -5.83 2.33 14.29
C THR A 258 -7.24 2.55 13.77
N ASP A 259 -8.22 2.76 14.65
CA ASP A 259 -9.61 3.03 14.27
C ASP A 259 -9.72 4.30 13.41
N PHE A 260 -8.95 5.34 13.72
CA PHE A 260 -8.86 6.57 12.92
C PHE A 260 -8.22 6.35 11.53
N ILE A 261 -7.14 5.57 11.44
CA ILE A 261 -6.52 5.19 10.17
C ILE A 261 -7.53 4.42 9.30
N MET A 262 -8.23 3.44 9.89
CA MET A 262 -9.24 2.65 9.19
C MET A 262 -10.41 3.52 8.69
N ALA A 263 -10.89 4.45 9.51
CA ALA A 263 -11.91 5.43 9.11
C ALA A 263 -11.43 6.39 8.01
N SER A 264 -10.13 6.53 7.82
CA SER A 264 -9.52 7.38 6.80
C SER A 264 -9.17 6.64 5.50
N SER A 265 -9.60 5.39 5.33
CA SER A 265 -9.24 4.52 4.20
C SER A 265 -9.52 5.14 2.83
N ASP A 266 -10.66 5.82 2.66
CA ASP A 266 -11.01 6.44 1.36
C ASP A 266 -10.05 7.58 1.01
N TYR A 267 -9.70 8.42 1.98
CA TYR A 267 -8.70 9.46 1.78
C TYR A 267 -7.35 8.85 1.45
N LEU A 268 -6.90 7.86 2.22
CA LEU A 268 -5.63 7.18 1.99
C LEU A 268 -5.58 6.54 0.61
N ARG A 269 -6.66 5.89 0.16
CA ARG A 269 -6.79 5.35 -1.19
C ARG A 269 -6.66 6.45 -2.25
N SER A 270 -7.30 7.60 -2.07
CA SER A 270 -7.22 8.74 -3.02
C SER A 270 -5.84 9.39 -3.12
N ILE A 271 -4.99 9.22 -2.11
CA ILE A 271 -3.62 9.74 -2.10
C ILE A 271 -2.56 8.66 -2.27
N SER A 272 -2.94 7.39 -2.33
CA SER A 272 -2.06 6.33 -2.84
C SER A 272 -1.56 6.76 -4.21
N LEU A 273 -0.32 6.42 -4.56
CA LEU A 273 0.01 6.41 -5.97
C LEU A 273 -0.85 5.27 -6.50
N GLU A 274 -1.95 5.59 -7.20
CA GLU A 274 -2.75 4.56 -7.87
C GLU A 274 -1.77 3.57 -8.45
N CYS A 275 -1.91 2.28 -8.08
CA CYS A 275 -1.06 1.20 -8.56
C CYS A 275 -1.11 1.24 -10.08
N HIS A 276 -0.24 2.06 -10.67
CA HIS A 276 -0.06 2.29 -12.07
C HIS A 276 -1.33 2.27 -12.92
N PHE A 277 -2.48 2.80 -12.45
CA PHE A 277 -3.67 2.89 -13.32
C PHE A 277 -3.32 3.74 -14.56
N ASP A 278 -2.52 4.79 -14.41
CA ASP A 278 -2.01 5.58 -15.53
C ASP A 278 -1.06 4.84 -16.49
N GLU A 279 -0.18 3.93 -16.00
CA GLU A 279 0.69 3.15 -16.89
C GLU A 279 -0.04 1.97 -17.52
N TYR A 280 -0.99 1.34 -16.82
CA TYR A 280 -1.87 0.32 -17.40
C TYR A 280 -2.82 0.92 -18.43
N GLN A 281 -3.45 2.07 -18.14
CA GLN A 281 -4.35 2.78 -19.05
C GLN A 281 -3.68 3.18 -20.36
N ARG A 282 -2.34 3.35 -20.38
CA ARG A 282 -1.60 3.55 -21.62
C ARG A 282 -1.70 2.34 -22.57
N PHE A 283 -1.86 1.14 -22.03
CA PHE A 283 -1.89 -0.10 -22.79
C PHE A 283 -3.30 -0.67 -22.95
N GLY A 284 -4.23 -0.38 -22.05
CA GLY A 284 -5.63 -0.76 -22.16
C GLY A 284 -6.44 -0.49 -20.88
N ARG A 285 -7.77 -0.57 -20.96
CA ARG A 285 -8.69 -0.36 -19.83
C ARG A 285 -8.81 -1.57 -18.90
N SER A 286 -8.49 -2.75 -19.40
CA SER A 286 -8.52 -4.01 -18.66
C SER A 286 -7.34 -4.89 -19.06
N TYR A 287 -7.06 -5.92 -18.26
CA TYR A 287 -5.90 -6.75 -18.48
C TYR A 287 -6.05 -8.19 -17.98
N ILE A 288 -5.22 -9.09 -18.52
CA ILE A 288 -5.05 -10.48 -18.06
C ILE A 288 -3.56 -10.74 -17.90
N ALA A 289 -3.13 -11.18 -16.72
CA ALA A 289 -1.72 -11.55 -16.52
C ALA A 289 -1.35 -12.76 -17.39
N ALA A 290 -0.21 -12.70 -18.06
CA ALA A 290 0.20 -13.73 -19.00
C ALA A 290 0.49 -15.08 -18.32
N SER A 291 0.77 -15.10 -17.02
CA SER A 291 0.94 -16.31 -16.23
C SER A 291 -0.32 -17.18 -16.22
N TYR A 292 -1.52 -16.60 -16.12
CA TYR A 292 -2.78 -17.37 -16.21
C TYR A 292 -2.97 -18.03 -17.58
N VAL A 293 -2.60 -17.33 -18.65
CA VAL A 293 -2.67 -17.86 -20.02
C VAL A 293 -1.70 -19.02 -20.19
N LYS A 294 -0.42 -18.80 -19.84
CA LYS A 294 0.63 -19.84 -19.90
C LYS A 294 0.28 -21.06 -19.05
N PHE A 295 -0.40 -20.85 -17.91
CA PHE A 295 -0.85 -21.90 -17.03
C PHE A 295 -1.82 -22.86 -17.72
N VAL A 296 -2.91 -22.37 -18.32
CA VAL A 296 -3.85 -23.27 -19.00
C VAL A 296 -3.26 -23.85 -20.28
N GLU A 297 -2.43 -23.10 -21.00
CA GLU A 297 -1.75 -23.57 -22.21
C GLU A 297 -0.73 -24.68 -21.93
N SER A 298 -0.11 -24.68 -20.76
CA SER A 298 0.84 -25.73 -20.36
C SER A 298 0.19 -27.13 -20.29
N ALA A 299 -1.14 -27.20 -20.19
CA ALA A 299 -1.92 -28.44 -20.22
C ALA A 299 -2.66 -28.67 -21.57
N GLY A 300 -2.37 -27.85 -22.58
CA GLY A 300 -2.90 -28.00 -23.94
C GLY A 300 -4.26 -27.35 -24.18
N ALA A 301 -4.69 -26.38 -23.37
CA ALA A 301 -5.82 -25.52 -23.70
C ALA A 301 -5.42 -24.37 -24.63
N ARG A 302 -6.40 -23.82 -25.35
CA ARG A 302 -6.28 -22.54 -26.05
C ARG A 302 -7.09 -21.49 -25.29
N ALA A 303 -6.49 -20.35 -24.97
CA ALA A 303 -7.15 -19.35 -24.15
C ALA A 303 -7.98 -18.36 -24.99
N VAL A 304 -9.19 -18.06 -24.51
CA VAL A 304 -10.10 -17.04 -25.05
C VAL A 304 -10.28 -15.94 -23.98
N PRO A 305 -9.83 -14.69 -24.21
CA PRO A 305 -10.04 -13.60 -23.26
C PRO A 305 -11.51 -13.16 -23.25
N ILE A 306 -12.15 -13.27 -22.09
CA ILE A 306 -13.49 -12.72 -21.86
C ILE A 306 -13.34 -11.24 -21.46
N ARG A 307 -13.55 -10.34 -22.43
CA ARG A 307 -13.41 -8.88 -22.24
C ARG A 307 -14.57 -8.29 -21.45
N LEU A 308 -14.35 -7.14 -20.80
CA LEU A 308 -15.33 -6.53 -19.89
C LEU A 308 -16.40 -5.67 -20.59
N ASN A 309 -16.20 -5.34 -21.87
CA ASN A 309 -17.03 -4.42 -22.64
C ASN A 309 -17.93 -5.11 -23.69
N LEU A 310 -18.19 -6.40 -23.54
CA LEU A 310 -19.05 -7.15 -24.46
C LEU A 310 -20.53 -6.95 -24.12
N THR A 311 -21.41 -7.20 -25.10
CA THR A 311 -22.86 -7.25 -24.87
C THR A 311 -23.27 -8.58 -24.23
N ASP A 312 -24.48 -8.65 -23.67
CA ASP A 312 -24.99 -9.88 -23.08
C ASP A 312 -25.12 -11.02 -24.11
N GLU A 313 -25.48 -10.70 -25.36
CA GLU A 313 -25.53 -11.69 -26.45
C GLU A 313 -24.13 -12.21 -26.81
N GLU A 314 -23.12 -11.35 -26.79
CA GLU A 314 -21.73 -11.76 -27.02
C GLU A 314 -21.21 -12.63 -25.87
N TYR A 315 -21.53 -12.29 -24.62
CA TYR A 315 -21.22 -13.14 -23.47
C TYR A 315 -21.90 -14.51 -23.56
N ASP A 316 -23.17 -14.54 -23.98
CA ASP A 316 -23.90 -15.79 -24.20
C ASP A 316 -23.28 -16.63 -25.30
N LYS A 317 -22.90 -16.01 -26.43
CA LYS A 317 -22.21 -16.71 -27.51
C LYS A 317 -20.91 -17.33 -27.01
N ILE A 318 -20.08 -16.57 -26.29
CA ILE A 318 -18.82 -17.05 -25.75
C ILE A 318 -19.03 -18.20 -24.78
N PHE A 319 -19.98 -18.07 -23.84
CA PHE A 319 -20.27 -19.10 -22.84
C PHE A 319 -20.58 -20.47 -23.46
N HIS A 320 -21.42 -20.48 -24.51
CA HIS A 320 -21.80 -21.70 -25.22
C HIS A 320 -20.72 -22.21 -26.19
N SER A 321 -19.65 -21.44 -26.41
CA SER A 321 -18.55 -21.80 -27.30
C SER A 321 -17.30 -22.32 -26.57
N ILE A 322 -17.14 -22.00 -25.28
CA ILE A 322 -15.95 -22.38 -24.49
C ILE A 322 -16.21 -23.57 -23.56
N ASN A 323 -15.16 -24.36 -23.31
CA ASN A 323 -15.26 -25.60 -22.53
C ASN A 323 -15.09 -25.41 -21.01
N GLY A 324 -14.47 -24.31 -20.59
CA GLY A 324 -14.21 -24.01 -19.19
C GLY A 324 -13.86 -22.55 -18.97
N ILE A 325 -14.02 -22.07 -17.74
CA ILE A 325 -13.77 -20.68 -17.37
C ILE A 325 -12.80 -20.67 -16.19
N LEU A 326 -11.69 -19.96 -16.37
CA LEU A 326 -10.75 -19.64 -15.30
C LEU A 326 -10.96 -18.19 -14.90
N LEU A 327 -11.39 -17.97 -13.65
CA LEU A 327 -11.53 -16.64 -13.06
C LEU A 327 -10.23 -16.31 -12.30
N PRO A 328 -9.39 -15.38 -12.80
CA PRO A 328 -8.14 -15.02 -12.15
C PRO A 328 -8.39 -14.34 -10.79
N GLY A 329 -7.43 -14.50 -9.87
CA GLY A 329 -7.40 -13.73 -8.62
C GLY A 329 -6.93 -12.28 -8.85
N GLY A 330 -7.11 -11.42 -7.86
CA GLY A 330 -6.62 -10.04 -7.92
C GLY A 330 -7.20 -9.13 -6.82
N GLY A 331 -6.64 -7.94 -6.70
CA GLY A 331 -7.06 -6.92 -5.72
C GLY A 331 -8.23 -6.04 -6.18
N VAL A 332 -9.20 -6.60 -6.91
CA VAL A 332 -10.37 -5.85 -7.38
C VAL A 332 -11.56 -6.05 -6.44
N ASP A 333 -12.39 -5.02 -6.29
CA ASP A 333 -13.58 -5.10 -5.43
C ASP A 333 -14.59 -6.13 -5.97
N LEU A 334 -14.89 -7.14 -5.15
CA LEU A 334 -15.76 -8.26 -5.54
C LEU A 334 -17.25 -7.88 -5.65
N ARG A 335 -17.63 -6.66 -5.28
CA ARG A 335 -19.02 -6.19 -5.32
C ARG A 335 -19.27 -5.24 -6.49
N THR A 336 -18.32 -4.37 -6.78
CA THR A 336 -18.50 -3.16 -7.61
C THR A 336 -17.63 -3.11 -8.86
N SER A 337 -16.62 -3.98 -8.99
CA SER A 337 -15.77 -3.98 -10.19
C SER A 337 -16.48 -4.55 -11.42
N GLU A 338 -16.13 -4.06 -12.61
CA GLU A 338 -16.56 -4.63 -13.89
C GLU A 338 -16.17 -6.10 -14.02
N TYR A 339 -15.02 -6.48 -13.47
CA TYR A 339 -14.61 -7.88 -13.32
C TYR A 339 -15.65 -8.68 -12.52
N SER A 340 -16.07 -8.17 -11.36
CA SER A 340 -17.09 -8.83 -10.54
C SER A 340 -18.45 -8.91 -11.24
N ARG A 341 -18.82 -7.91 -12.06
CA ARG A 341 -20.05 -7.94 -12.86
C ARG A 341 -20.01 -9.08 -13.88
N VAL A 342 -18.94 -9.18 -14.67
CA VAL A 342 -18.79 -10.22 -15.70
C VAL A 342 -18.65 -11.61 -15.06
N ALA A 343 -17.84 -11.73 -14.01
CA ALA A 343 -17.71 -12.99 -13.28
C ALA A 343 -19.06 -13.48 -12.73
N LYS A 344 -19.92 -12.58 -12.22
CA LYS A 344 -21.29 -12.91 -11.79
C LYS A 344 -22.17 -13.39 -12.95
N ILE A 345 -22.05 -12.82 -14.15
CA ILE A 345 -22.83 -13.26 -15.32
C ILE A 345 -22.51 -14.73 -15.64
N PHE A 346 -21.24 -15.05 -15.82
CA PHE A 346 -20.82 -16.43 -16.15
C PHE A 346 -21.09 -17.39 -15.00
N TYR A 347 -20.90 -16.96 -13.76
CA TYR A 347 -21.25 -17.73 -12.58
C TYR A 347 -22.77 -18.01 -12.52
N HIS A 348 -23.63 -17.02 -12.75
CA HIS A 348 -25.08 -17.21 -12.77
C HIS A 348 -25.53 -18.11 -13.92
N LYS A 349 -24.97 -17.94 -15.13
CA LYS A 349 -25.25 -18.81 -16.29
C LYS A 349 -24.82 -20.26 -16.03
N ALA A 350 -23.73 -20.45 -15.29
CA ALA A 350 -23.32 -21.78 -14.82
C ALA A 350 -24.22 -22.33 -13.68
N LEU A 351 -25.09 -21.51 -13.09
CA LEU A 351 -25.83 -21.79 -11.85
C LEU A 351 -27.32 -21.43 -11.92
N GLU A 352 -28.02 -21.67 -13.02
CA GLU A 352 -29.45 -21.36 -13.20
C GLU A 352 -30.44 -22.07 -12.22
N ASN A 353 -30.08 -22.29 -10.95
CA ASN A 353 -31.00 -22.28 -9.81
C ASN A 353 -30.29 -22.04 -8.46
N PHE A 354 -30.26 -20.81 -7.93
CA PHE A 354 -29.77 -20.59 -6.56
C PHE A 354 -30.23 -19.31 -5.84
N THR A 355 -30.97 -19.47 -4.73
CA THR A 355 -31.20 -18.41 -3.71
C THR A 355 -30.65 -18.77 -2.31
N ASN A 356 -29.66 -18.03 -1.81
CA ASN A 356 -29.29 -17.74 -0.41
C ASN A 356 -28.94 -18.87 0.61
N ASN A 357 -27.65 -19.22 0.62
CA ASN A 357 -26.69 -19.29 1.74
C ASN A 357 -27.03 -19.90 3.14
N GLU A 358 -27.59 -21.10 3.20
CA GLU A 358 -27.01 -22.25 3.97
C GLU A 358 -26.16 -23.14 3.04
N LYS A 359 -26.04 -22.63 1.82
CA LYS A 359 -25.82 -23.37 0.62
C LYS A 359 -24.35 -23.46 0.28
N LEU A 360 -23.50 -22.53 0.71
CA LEU A 360 -22.05 -22.64 0.46
C LEU A 360 -21.45 -23.87 1.13
N ARG A 361 -21.85 -24.21 2.38
CA ARG A 361 -21.44 -25.43 3.07
C ARG A 361 -21.98 -26.71 2.42
N ASN A 362 -23.18 -26.65 1.84
CA ASN A 362 -23.81 -27.77 1.13
C ASN A 362 -23.42 -27.84 -0.35
N PHE A 363 -22.76 -26.81 -0.86
CA PHE A 363 -22.34 -26.67 -2.24
C PHE A 363 -20.87 -27.00 -2.38
N TYR A 364 -20.01 -26.51 -1.48
CA TYR A 364 -18.58 -26.76 -1.49
C TYR A 364 -18.17 -27.77 -0.43
N LYS A 365 -17.41 -28.75 -0.87
CA LYS A 365 -16.58 -29.61 -0.04
C LYS A 365 -15.21 -28.97 0.10
N VAL A 366 -14.80 -28.72 1.34
CA VAL A 366 -13.43 -28.30 1.64
C VAL A 366 -12.48 -29.47 1.38
N LEU A 367 -11.44 -29.23 0.58
CA LEU A 367 -10.44 -30.23 0.25
C LEU A 367 -9.18 -30.05 1.09
N THR A 368 -8.73 -28.82 1.21
CA THR A 368 -7.53 -28.47 1.96
C THR A 368 -7.72 -27.15 2.68
N THR A 369 -7.08 -27.04 3.83
CA THR A 369 -6.86 -25.79 4.54
C THR A 369 -5.37 -25.46 4.54
N ASN A 370 -5.05 -24.17 4.62
CA ASN A 370 -3.71 -23.69 4.91
C ASN A 370 -3.79 -22.76 6.12
N THR A 371 -2.64 -22.43 6.67
CA THR A 371 -2.50 -21.51 7.80
C THR A 371 -1.69 -20.30 7.37
N ASP A 372 -2.19 -19.11 7.72
CA ASP A 372 -1.41 -17.88 7.76
C ASP A 372 -1.28 -17.52 9.25
N ASP A 373 -0.08 -17.74 9.81
CA ASP A 373 0.17 -17.76 11.26
C ASP A 373 -0.77 -18.72 12.03
N GLU A 374 -1.66 -18.19 12.87
CA GLU A 374 -2.66 -18.94 13.64
C GLU A 374 -4.03 -19.01 12.94
N LEU A 375 -4.20 -18.30 11.81
CA LEU A 375 -5.46 -18.26 11.08
C LEU A 375 -5.49 -19.38 10.03
N GLU A 376 -6.27 -20.43 10.32
CA GLU A 376 -6.59 -21.46 9.34
C GLU A 376 -7.64 -20.93 8.35
N PHE A 377 -7.37 -21.09 7.05
CA PHE A 377 -8.27 -20.73 5.97
C PHE A 377 -8.42 -21.87 4.95
N ILE A 378 -9.54 -21.88 4.23
CA ILE A 378 -9.81 -22.85 3.16
C ILE A 378 -8.92 -22.53 1.97
N SER A 379 -7.93 -23.37 1.69
CA SER A 379 -7.01 -23.15 0.57
C SER A 379 -7.51 -23.74 -0.74
N THR A 380 -8.27 -24.84 -0.67
CA THR A 380 -8.90 -25.45 -1.86
C THR A 380 -10.27 -26.03 -1.51
N MET A 381 -11.24 -25.84 -2.39
CA MET A 381 -12.59 -26.39 -2.27
C MET A 381 -13.13 -26.80 -3.64
N GLU A 382 -13.99 -27.80 -3.66
CA GLU A 382 -14.70 -28.27 -4.86
C GLU A 382 -16.20 -28.26 -4.61
N ALA A 383 -17.01 -28.01 -5.63
CA ALA A 383 -18.45 -28.12 -5.49
C ALA A 383 -18.89 -29.60 -5.51
N TYR A 384 -19.84 -29.99 -4.64
CA TYR A 384 -20.33 -31.36 -4.52
C TYR A 384 -20.99 -31.89 -5.80
N LYS A 385 -21.64 -31.01 -6.56
CA LYS A 385 -22.50 -31.38 -7.70
C LYS A 385 -22.09 -30.74 -9.02
N TYR A 386 -21.28 -29.69 -8.98
CA TYR A 386 -20.95 -28.87 -10.14
C TYR A 386 -19.44 -28.88 -10.35
N PRO A 387 -18.96 -28.75 -11.59
CA PRO A 387 -17.52 -28.69 -11.88
C PRO A 387 -16.96 -27.29 -11.58
N ILE A 388 -17.15 -26.84 -10.33
CA ILE A 388 -16.70 -25.53 -9.84
C ILE A 388 -15.71 -25.76 -8.72
N TYR A 389 -14.53 -25.17 -8.86
CA TYR A 389 -13.41 -25.32 -7.97
C TYR A 389 -12.94 -23.95 -7.50
N GLY A 390 -12.57 -23.84 -6.23
CA GLY A 390 -12.04 -22.62 -5.62
C GLY A 390 -10.67 -22.89 -5.04
N MET A 391 -9.72 -21.96 -5.28
CA MET A 391 -8.37 -22.00 -4.71
C MET A 391 -7.99 -20.62 -4.18
N GLN A 392 -7.35 -20.57 -3.02
CA GLN A 392 -6.84 -19.36 -2.38
C GLN A 392 -5.30 -19.29 -2.44
N TRP A 393 -4.71 -19.95 -3.44
CA TRP A 393 -3.28 -19.90 -3.76
C TRP A 393 -3.10 -19.83 -5.28
N HIS A 394 -1.91 -19.42 -5.72
CA HIS A 394 -1.62 -19.05 -7.10
C HIS A 394 -0.69 -20.07 -7.79
N PRO A 395 -1.23 -21.19 -8.33
CA PRO A 395 -0.40 -22.21 -9.00
C PRO A 395 0.34 -21.66 -10.21
N GLU A 396 -0.21 -20.67 -10.91
CA GLU A 396 0.36 -20.08 -12.12
C GLU A 396 1.68 -19.35 -11.86
N LYS A 397 1.89 -18.84 -10.63
CA LYS A 397 3.05 -18.00 -10.33
C LYS A 397 4.35 -18.79 -10.26
N ASN A 398 4.33 -19.99 -9.68
CA ASN A 398 5.52 -20.81 -9.45
C ASN A 398 6.35 -21.09 -10.72
N PRO A 399 5.76 -21.44 -11.88
CA PRO A 399 6.52 -21.61 -13.11
C PRO A 399 6.77 -20.31 -13.91
N PHE A 400 5.95 -19.26 -13.74
CA PHE A 400 5.91 -18.15 -14.70
C PHE A 400 6.23 -16.76 -14.16
N GLU A 401 6.26 -16.54 -12.84
CA GLU A 401 6.46 -15.21 -12.23
C GLU A 401 7.72 -15.15 -11.37
N TRP A 402 8.68 -14.31 -11.74
CA TRP A 402 10.04 -14.29 -11.14
C TRP A 402 10.31 -13.08 -10.24
N LYS A 403 9.27 -12.52 -9.61
CA LYS A 403 9.46 -11.40 -8.69
C LYS A 403 10.08 -11.87 -7.38
N ASN A 404 10.89 -11.00 -6.77
CA ASN A 404 11.50 -11.24 -5.47
C ASN A 404 10.46 -11.06 -4.33
N SER A 405 9.45 -11.94 -4.31
CA SER A 405 8.37 -11.96 -3.32
C SER A 405 8.46 -13.27 -2.52
N PRO A 406 8.33 -13.23 -1.19
CA PRO A 406 8.02 -14.44 -0.44
C PRO A 406 6.69 -15.02 -0.97
N GLY A 407 6.58 -16.36 -0.99
CA GLY A 407 5.35 -17.06 -1.40
C GLY A 407 5.24 -17.52 -2.86
N ILE A 408 6.29 -17.37 -3.69
CA ILE A 408 6.35 -17.95 -5.05
C ILE A 408 7.51 -18.95 -5.14
N PRO A 409 7.37 -20.16 -4.56
CA PRO A 409 8.44 -21.15 -4.61
C PRO A 409 8.64 -21.69 -6.03
N HIS A 410 9.85 -21.50 -6.57
CA HIS A 410 10.29 -22.08 -7.84
C HIS A 410 10.85 -23.52 -7.69
N SER A 411 10.49 -24.22 -6.61
CA SER A 411 11.01 -25.57 -6.36
C SER A 411 10.41 -26.57 -7.36
N PRO A 412 11.12 -27.67 -7.68
CA PRO A 412 10.57 -28.71 -8.56
C PRO A 412 9.21 -29.25 -8.11
N SER A 413 8.98 -29.34 -6.80
CA SER A 413 7.69 -29.79 -6.25
C SER A 413 6.58 -28.77 -6.47
N ALA A 414 6.86 -27.49 -6.27
CA ALA A 414 5.90 -26.41 -6.48
C ALA A 414 5.51 -26.26 -7.96
N VAL A 415 6.50 -26.40 -8.87
CA VAL A 415 6.27 -26.42 -10.32
C VAL A 415 5.46 -27.63 -10.76
N ARG A 416 5.74 -28.83 -10.21
CA ARG A 416 4.93 -30.03 -10.48
C ARG A 416 3.48 -29.87 -10.01
N ALA A 417 3.27 -29.31 -8.82
CA ALA A 417 1.93 -29.05 -8.30
C ALA A 417 1.15 -28.07 -9.18
N ALA A 418 1.82 -27.03 -9.69
CA ALA A 418 1.23 -26.11 -10.66
C ALA A 418 0.76 -26.85 -11.92
N TYR A 419 1.64 -27.60 -12.59
CA TYR A 419 1.26 -28.31 -13.81
C TYR A 419 0.20 -29.39 -13.59
N TYR A 420 0.21 -30.07 -12.44
CA TYR A 420 -0.87 -30.98 -12.07
C TYR A 420 -2.23 -30.25 -12.02
N MET A 421 -2.28 -29.07 -11.43
CA MET A 421 -3.51 -28.29 -11.35
C MET A 421 -3.97 -27.79 -12.73
N ALA A 422 -3.04 -27.39 -13.59
CA ALA A 422 -3.35 -27.03 -14.97
C ALA A 422 -3.96 -28.21 -15.73
N ASP A 423 -3.33 -29.40 -15.64
CA ASP A 423 -3.82 -30.61 -16.29
C ASP A 423 -5.19 -31.04 -15.77
N PHE A 424 -5.38 -31.00 -14.44
CA PHE A 424 -6.68 -31.25 -13.82
C PHE A 424 -7.78 -30.32 -14.39
N PHE A 425 -7.55 -29.00 -14.35
CA PHE A 425 -8.54 -28.03 -14.83
C PHE A 425 -8.87 -28.24 -16.32
N VAL A 426 -7.86 -28.42 -17.18
CA VAL A 426 -8.08 -28.62 -18.62
C VAL A 426 -8.80 -29.94 -18.89
N ASN A 427 -8.53 -30.99 -18.12
CA ASN A 427 -9.25 -32.26 -18.25
C ASN A 427 -10.71 -32.17 -17.78
N GLU A 428 -11.02 -31.36 -16.76
CA GLU A 428 -12.41 -31.07 -16.40
C GLU A 428 -13.12 -30.29 -17.51
N ALA A 429 -12.46 -29.28 -18.10
CA ALA A 429 -13.02 -28.52 -19.22
C ALA A 429 -13.31 -29.41 -20.44
N ARG A 430 -12.44 -30.37 -20.77
CA ARG A 430 -12.63 -31.33 -21.89
C ARG A 430 -13.92 -32.16 -21.80
N LYS A 431 -14.59 -32.22 -20.64
CA LYS A 431 -15.89 -32.89 -20.49
C LYS A 431 -17.04 -32.10 -21.10
N SER A 432 -16.88 -30.78 -21.30
CA SER A 432 -17.84 -29.96 -22.02
C SER A 432 -17.74 -30.17 -23.53
N MET A 433 -18.89 -30.33 -24.18
CA MET A 433 -18.99 -30.46 -25.65
C MET A 433 -19.17 -29.10 -26.35
N HIS A 434 -19.11 -27.98 -25.61
CA HIS A 434 -19.15 -26.64 -26.19
C HIS A 434 -18.03 -26.46 -27.22
N HIS A 435 -18.31 -25.72 -28.27
CA HIS A 435 -17.35 -25.40 -29.31
C HIS A 435 -17.86 -24.18 -30.09
N PHE A 436 -16.93 -23.43 -30.67
CA PHE A 436 -17.28 -22.39 -31.64
C PHE A 436 -17.94 -23.00 -32.87
N SER A 437 -18.82 -22.24 -33.52
CA SER A 437 -19.56 -22.73 -34.69
C SER A 437 -18.66 -23.06 -35.89
N SER A 438 -17.45 -22.48 -35.93
CA SER A 438 -16.42 -22.74 -36.92
C SER A 438 -15.01 -22.43 -36.39
N GLU A 439 -13.99 -22.98 -37.03
CA GLU A 439 -12.58 -22.70 -36.73
C GLU A 439 -12.22 -21.22 -36.98
N GLU A 440 -12.88 -20.56 -37.94
CA GLU A 440 -12.69 -19.14 -38.21
C GLU A 440 -13.19 -18.27 -37.06
N GLU A 441 -14.36 -18.62 -36.48
CA GLU A 441 -14.87 -17.94 -35.29
C GLU A 441 -13.97 -18.16 -34.08
N GLU A 442 -13.53 -19.39 -33.83
CA GLU A 442 -12.59 -19.68 -32.75
C GLU A 442 -11.33 -18.83 -32.91
N THR A 443 -10.74 -18.82 -34.10
CA THR A 443 -9.49 -18.10 -34.37
C THR A 443 -9.57 -16.61 -34.06
N LYS A 444 -10.72 -15.97 -34.29
CA LYS A 444 -10.95 -14.54 -33.98
C LYS A 444 -11.00 -14.26 -32.48
N GLU A 445 -11.42 -15.23 -31.69
CA GLU A 445 -11.62 -15.07 -30.25
C GLU A 445 -10.39 -15.46 -29.42
N LEU A 446 -9.33 -16.01 -30.02
CA LEU A 446 -8.16 -16.46 -29.28
C LEU A 446 -7.29 -15.33 -28.74
N ILE A 447 -6.64 -15.60 -27.61
CA ILE A 447 -5.65 -14.71 -26.99
C ILE A 447 -4.48 -14.36 -27.93
N TYR A 448 -4.20 -15.21 -28.93
CA TYR A 448 -3.11 -15.04 -29.89
C TYR A 448 -3.27 -13.81 -30.79
N ASN A 449 -4.47 -13.22 -30.83
CA ASN A 449 -4.71 -11.95 -31.50
C ASN A 449 -4.19 -10.74 -30.71
N TYR A 450 -3.64 -10.97 -29.51
CA TYR A 450 -3.11 -9.96 -28.60
C TYR A 450 -1.66 -10.25 -28.26
N ASN A 451 -0.89 -9.18 -28.00
CA ASN A 451 0.52 -9.30 -27.62
C ASN A 451 0.69 -8.97 -26.13
N PRO A 452 1.38 -9.81 -25.34
CA PRO A 452 1.65 -9.49 -23.95
C PRO A 452 2.75 -8.41 -23.87
N VAL A 453 2.55 -7.44 -22.98
CA VAL A 453 3.51 -6.37 -22.68
C VAL A 453 4.32 -6.77 -21.44
N TYR A 454 5.61 -6.48 -21.43
CA TYR A 454 6.42 -6.63 -20.22
C TYR A 454 6.04 -5.57 -19.19
N THR A 455 5.57 -6.02 -18.03
CA THR A 455 5.05 -5.16 -16.96
C THR A 455 5.81 -5.33 -15.64
N GLY A 456 6.83 -6.18 -15.59
CA GLY A 456 7.52 -6.54 -14.33
C GLY A 456 8.09 -5.35 -13.54
N THR A 457 8.37 -4.22 -14.20
CA THR A 457 8.87 -3.00 -13.56
C THR A 457 7.81 -2.25 -12.75
N PHE A 458 6.52 -2.42 -13.05
CA PHE A 458 5.42 -1.65 -12.43
C PHE A 458 4.18 -2.49 -12.05
N SER A 459 4.18 -3.79 -12.34
CA SER A 459 3.09 -4.72 -12.06
C SER A 459 3.54 -5.86 -11.15
N ALA A 460 2.65 -6.48 -10.37
CA ALA A 460 2.94 -7.74 -9.68
C ALA A 460 3.23 -8.93 -10.64
N PHE A 461 2.98 -8.77 -11.94
CA PHE A 461 3.18 -9.76 -12.99
C PHE A 461 4.28 -9.33 -13.96
N GLN A 462 5.04 -10.30 -14.46
CA GLN A 462 6.13 -10.08 -15.42
C GLN A 462 5.61 -9.61 -16.79
N GLN A 463 4.50 -10.20 -17.24
CA GLN A 463 3.89 -9.89 -18.52
C GLN A 463 2.37 -9.86 -18.40
N THR A 464 1.75 -8.98 -19.16
CA THR A 464 0.31 -8.74 -19.10
C THR A 464 -0.25 -8.49 -20.50
N TYR A 465 -1.38 -9.12 -20.83
CA TYR A 465 -2.20 -8.79 -21.99
C TYR A 465 -3.17 -7.66 -21.63
N PHE A 466 -3.35 -6.71 -22.54
CA PHE A 466 -4.20 -5.55 -22.33
C PHE A 466 -5.35 -5.51 -23.33
N PHE A 467 -6.48 -4.95 -22.90
CA PHE A 467 -7.71 -4.82 -23.69
C PHE A 467 -8.38 -3.48 -23.41
N ASP A 468 -8.99 -2.88 -24.44
CA ASP A 468 -9.73 -1.62 -24.36
C ASP A 468 -11.19 -1.78 -23.92
#